data_AF-A0A3D2ES64-F1
#
_entry.id   AF-A0A3D2ES64-F1
#
_cell.length_a   1.000
_cell.length_b   1.000
_cell.length_c   1.000
_cell.angle_alpha   90.00
_cell.angle_beta   90.00
_cell.angle_gamma   90.00
#
_symmetry.space_group_name_H-M   'P 1'
#
loop_
_entity.id
_entity.type
_entity.pdbx_description
1 polymer ?
#
loop_
_entity_poly.entity_id
_entity_poly.type
_entity_poly.pdbx_seq_one_letter_code
_entity_poly.pdbx_strand_id
1 'polypeptide(L)'
;MLSLFVILLWLVVALELIKGLSANGTPPVLQKFSWQMDLAYAMWSSIGIIRIVGAVALVVSVFFVPDQARLAALMWAVPALALWGGIYWLFNHYWVGRVKFPPIGQKVFASAKDNALDLGLQVIGVERNGVAKAFPANMLYFHHQIPDEIDGNPIWVTYCGLCRSGRVYDLRVDGNTLTFSLIGAISYNATFRDSITGSWWRQ
;
A
#
# COMPACT_ATOMS: atom_id res chain seq x y z
N MET A 1 -11.69 -29.78 20.50
CA MET A 1 -11.70 -28.41 21.07
C MET A 1 -10.33 -27.73 21.01
N LEU A 2 -9.25 -28.30 21.57
CA LEU A 2 -7.89 -27.74 21.40
C LEU A 2 -7.50 -27.55 19.93
N SER A 3 -7.74 -28.56 19.08
CA SER A 3 -7.42 -28.46 17.64
C SER A 3 -8.16 -27.32 16.94
N LEU A 4 -9.40 -27.03 17.33
CA LEU A 4 -10.17 -25.91 16.78
C LEU A 4 -9.55 -24.56 17.17
N PHE A 5 -9.17 -24.38 18.44
CA PHE A 5 -8.44 -23.19 18.90
C PHE A 5 -7.14 -22.99 18.10
N VAL A 6 -6.36 -24.05 17.91
CA VAL A 6 -5.09 -24.00 17.15
C VAL A 6 -5.33 -23.68 15.67
N ILE A 7 -6.37 -24.24 15.05
CA ILE A 7 -6.75 -23.93 13.66
C ILE A 7 -7.12 -22.45 13.51
N LEU A 8 -7.98 -21.93 14.40
CA LEU A 8 -8.39 -20.53 14.38
C LEU A 8 -7.19 -19.59 14.59
N LEU A 9 -6.26 -19.98 15.45
CA LEU A 9 -5.04 -19.22 15.73
C LEU A 9 -4.16 -19.09 14.48
N TRP A 10 -3.91 -20.20 13.80
CA TRP A 10 -3.17 -20.18 12.54
C TRP A 10 -3.93 -19.49 11.40
N LEU A 11 -5.26 -19.56 11.38
CA LEU A 11 -6.08 -18.83 10.42
C LEU A 11 -5.90 -17.31 10.59
N VAL A 12 -5.91 -16.79 11.82
CA VAL A 12 -5.67 -15.36 12.09
C VAL A 12 -4.27 -14.93 11.65
N VAL A 13 -3.24 -15.76 11.91
CA VAL A 13 -1.87 -15.56 11.41
C VAL A 13 -1.84 -15.50 9.88
N ALA A 14 -2.46 -16.48 9.22
CA ALA A 14 -2.48 -16.58 7.77
C ALA A 14 -3.19 -15.40 7.11
N LEU A 15 -4.32 -14.95 7.66
CA LEU A 15 -5.07 -13.81 7.13
C LEU A 15 -4.25 -12.50 7.19
N GLU A 16 -3.50 -12.28 8.26
CA GLU A 16 -2.61 -11.11 8.36
C GLU A 16 -1.45 -11.20 7.34
N LEU A 17 -0.89 -12.40 7.13
CA LEU A 17 0.14 -12.62 6.12
C LEU A 17 -0.39 -12.41 4.70
N ILE A 18 -1.56 -12.95 4.37
CA ILE A 18 -2.23 -12.77 3.07
C ILE A 18 -2.48 -11.29 2.83
N LYS A 19 -2.96 -10.55 3.83
CA LYS A 19 -3.16 -9.10 3.73
C LYS A 19 -1.84 -8.40 3.39
N GLY A 20 -0.76 -8.72 4.08
CA GLY A 20 0.57 -8.18 3.80
C GLY A 20 1.01 -8.44 2.35
N LEU A 21 1.06 -9.71 1.96
CA LEU A 21 1.54 -10.17 0.65
C LEU A 21 0.62 -9.79 -0.52
N SER A 22 -0.64 -9.44 -0.28
CA SER A 22 -1.59 -9.06 -1.36
C SER A 22 -1.24 -7.74 -2.04
N ALA A 23 -0.62 -6.79 -1.32
CA ALA A 23 -0.28 -5.46 -1.85
C ALA A 23 1.16 -5.03 -1.59
N ASN A 24 1.78 -5.54 -0.52
CA ASN A 24 3.11 -5.14 -0.07
C ASN A 24 4.06 -6.34 -0.12
N GLY A 25 4.98 -6.34 -1.09
CA GLY A 25 5.90 -7.47 -1.26
C GLY A 25 5.24 -8.69 -1.90
N THR A 26 4.20 -8.47 -2.73
CA THR A 26 3.59 -9.53 -3.53
C THR A 26 4.65 -10.23 -4.38
N PRO A 27 4.88 -11.55 -4.18
CA PRO A 27 5.81 -12.31 -4.99
C PRO A 27 5.44 -12.21 -6.48
N PRO A 28 6.42 -12.19 -7.40
CA PRO A 28 6.15 -12.09 -8.84
C PRO A 28 5.15 -13.15 -9.33
N VAL A 29 5.22 -14.37 -8.79
CA VAL A 29 4.28 -15.45 -9.14
C VAL A 29 2.83 -15.13 -8.82
N LEU A 30 2.55 -14.28 -7.82
CA LEU A 30 1.19 -13.87 -7.47
C LEU A 30 0.73 -12.63 -8.27
N GLN A 31 1.65 -11.81 -8.76
CA GLN A 31 1.30 -10.58 -9.49
C GLN A 31 0.71 -10.83 -10.89
N LYS A 32 0.88 -12.03 -11.43
CA LYS A 32 0.32 -12.42 -12.74
C LYS A 32 -1.18 -12.71 -12.72
N PHE A 33 -1.79 -12.88 -11.55
CA PHE A 33 -3.18 -13.27 -11.45
C PHE A 33 -4.12 -12.07 -11.57
N SER A 34 -5.18 -12.21 -12.35
CA SER A 34 -6.18 -11.15 -12.58
C SER A 34 -6.93 -10.75 -11.30
N TRP A 35 -7.16 -11.71 -10.41
CA TRP A 35 -7.88 -11.50 -9.14
C TRP A 35 -7.03 -10.81 -8.06
N GLN A 36 -5.74 -10.54 -8.32
CA GLN A 36 -4.85 -10.01 -7.28
C GLN A 36 -5.32 -8.65 -6.76
N MET A 37 -5.83 -7.78 -7.64
CA MET A 37 -6.37 -6.49 -7.26
C MET A 37 -7.59 -6.64 -6.34
N ASP A 38 -8.51 -7.55 -6.66
CA ASP A 38 -9.70 -7.80 -5.87
C ASP A 38 -9.35 -8.36 -4.50
N LEU A 39 -8.41 -9.32 -4.44
CA LEU A 39 -7.91 -9.85 -3.17
C LEU A 39 -7.26 -8.76 -2.32
N ALA A 40 -6.37 -7.96 -2.90
CA ALA A 40 -5.70 -6.89 -2.19
C ALA A 40 -6.70 -5.86 -1.66
N TYR A 41 -7.64 -5.43 -2.49
CA TYR A 41 -8.69 -4.49 -2.09
C TYR A 41 -9.58 -5.06 -0.99
N ALA A 42 -10.06 -6.31 -1.13
CA ALA A 42 -10.91 -6.96 -0.15
C ALA A 42 -10.20 -7.13 1.20
N MET A 43 -8.96 -7.62 1.18
CA MET A 43 -8.16 -7.79 2.39
C MET A 43 -7.89 -6.45 3.08
N TRP A 44 -7.44 -5.44 2.35
CA TRP A 44 -7.07 -4.15 2.96
C TRP A 44 -8.27 -3.32 3.41
N SER A 45 -9.39 -3.40 2.69
CA SER A 45 -10.62 -2.68 3.07
C SER A 45 -11.34 -3.35 4.25
N SER A 46 -11.19 -4.66 4.42
CA SER A 46 -11.91 -5.44 5.43
C SER A 46 -11.05 -5.88 6.62
N ILE A 47 -9.73 -5.61 6.63
CA ILE A 47 -8.81 -6.18 7.63
C ILE A 47 -9.20 -5.84 9.07
N GLY A 48 -9.75 -4.66 9.33
CA GLY A 48 -10.23 -4.28 10.67
C GLY A 48 -11.32 -5.24 11.16
N ILE A 49 -12.32 -5.51 10.32
CA ILE A 49 -13.41 -6.44 10.61
C ILE A 49 -12.87 -7.86 10.75
N ILE A 50 -12.00 -8.30 9.83
CA ILE A 50 -11.37 -9.64 9.88
C ILE A 50 -10.64 -9.84 11.21
N ARG A 51 -9.86 -8.85 11.68
CA ARG A 51 -9.14 -8.92 12.96
C ARG A 51 -10.10 -8.99 14.14
N ILE A 52 -11.17 -8.18 14.15
CA ILE A 52 -12.17 -8.19 15.22
C ILE A 52 -12.85 -9.55 15.29
N VAL A 53 -13.35 -10.05 14.16
CA VAL A 53 -14.02 -11.36 14.08
C VAL A 53 -13.06 -12.48 14.50
N GLY A 54 -11.82 -12.46 14.00
CA GLY A 54 -10.79 -13.43 14.37
C GLY A 54 -10.45 -13.40 15.87
N ALA A 55 -10.31 -12.21 16.46
CA ALA A 55 -10.06 -12.06 17.89
C ALA A 55 -11.22 -12.57 18.74
N VAL A 56 -12.46 -12.24 18.37
CA VAL A 56 -13.67 -12.75 19.05
C VAL A 56 -13.75 -14.27 18.94
N ALA A 57 -13.56 -14.84 17.74
CA ALA A 57 -13.57 -16.28 17.54
C ALA A 57 -12.48 -16.99 18.38
N LEU A 58 -11.29 -16.41 18.46
CA LEU A 58 -10.21 -16.92 19.32
C LEU A 58 -10.60 -16.89 20.80
N VAL A 59 -11.08 -15.76 21.31
CA VAL A 59 -11.51 -15.63 22.71
C VAL A 59 -12.62 -16.62 23.04
N VAL A 60 -13.63 -16.74 22.19
CA VAL A 60 -14.73 -17.70 22.36
C VAL A 60 -14.19 -19.13 22.38
N SER A 61 -13.27 -19.47 21.48
CA SER A 61 -12.72 -20.82 21.40
C SER A 61 -11.91 -21.24 22.64
N VAL A 62 -11.36 -20.29 23.41
CA VAL A 62 -10.66 -20.58 24.69
C VAL A 62 -11.60 -21.20 25.72
N PHE A 63 -12.85 -20.75 25.81
CA PHE A 63 -13.83 -21.29 26.76
C PHE A 63 -14.20 -22.75 26.49
N PHE A 64 -13.92 -23.24 25.28
CA PHE A 64 -14.15 -24.62 24.89
C PHE A 64 -12.93 -25.52 25.08
N VAL A 65 -11.75 -24.96 25.40
CA VAL A 65 -10.52 -25.75 25.65
C VAL A 65 -10.62 -26.45 27.01
N PRO A 66 -10.51 -27.79 27.08
CA PRO A 66 -10.53 -28.52 28.34
C PRO A 66 -9.39 -28.10 29.27
N ASP A 67 -9.60 -28.16 30.57
CA ASP A 67 -8.63 -27.72 31.59
C ASP A 67 -7.28 -28.41 31.44
N GLN A 68 -7.27 -29.72 31.17
CA GLN A 68 -6.05 -30.50 30.93
C GLN A 68 -5.27 -30.07 29.68
N ALA A 69 -5.90 -29.34 28.75
CA ALA A 69 -5.32 -28.90 27.48
C ALA A 69 -4.91 -27.41 27.48
N ARG A 70 -5.17 -26.66 28.55
CA ARG A 70 -4.91 -25.21 28.60
C ARG A 70 -3.43 -24.86 28.47
N LEU A 71 -2.54 -25.64 29.09
CA LEU A 71 -1.10 -25.45 28.94
C LEU A 71 -0.67 -25.64 27.48
N ALA A 72 -1.20 -26.67 26.81
CA ALA A 72 -0.95 -26.90 25.40
C ALA A 72 -1.48 -25.76 24.52
N ALA A 73 -2.66 -25.22 24.82
CA ALA A 73 -3.19 -24.05 24.13
C ALA A 73 -2.26 -22.83 24.25
N LEU A 74 -1.71 -22.56 25.45
CA LEU A 74 -0.74 -21.48 25.66
C LEU A 74 0.56 -21.70 24.87
N MET A 75 1.07 -22.93 24.85
CA MET A 75 2.28 -23.27 24.07
C MET A 75 2.12 -23.01 22.57
N TRP A 76 0.90 -23.13 22.03
CA TRP A 76 0.60 -22.75 20.65
C TRP A 76 0.33 -21.25 20.50
N ALA A 77 -0.43 -20.66 21.43
CA ALA A 77 -0.86 -19.26 21.38
C ALA A 77 0.31 -18.29 21.37
N VAL A 78 1.27 -18.45 22.28
CA VAL A 78 2.40 -17.51 22.44
C VAL A 78 3.21 -17.35 21.15
N PRO A 79 3.77 -18.42 20.54
CA PRO A 79 4.55 -18.26 19.32
C PRO A 79 3.71 -17.80 18.13
N ALA A 80 2.46 -18.25 17.99
CA ALA A 80 1.62 -17.85 16.88
C ALA A 80 1.21 -16.37 16.97
N LEU A 81 0.89 -15.86 18.16
CA LEU A 81 0.59 -14.44 18.36
C LEU A 81 1.83 -13.57 18.22
N ALA A 82 3.00 -14.05 18.65
CA ALA A 82 4.27 -13.37 18.39
C ALA A 82 4.54 -13.27 16.87
N LEU A 83 4.32 -14.36 16.13
CA LEU A 83 4.42 -14.38 14.67
C LEU A 83 3.41 -13.43 14.02
N TRP A 84 2.14 -13.45 14.45
CA TRP A 84 1.11 -12.52 13.96
C TRP A 84 1.52 -11.07 14.21
N GLY A 85 2.02 -10.75 15.41
CA GLY A 85 2.51 -9.41 15.77
C GLY A 85 3.70 -8.98 14.91
N GLY A 86 4.62 -9.91 14.62
CA GLY A 86 5.75 -9.67 13.72
C GLY A 86 5.31 -9.40 12.27
N ILE A 87 4.38 -10.20 11.75
CA ILE A 87 3.80 -10.01 10.40
C ILE A 87 3.06 -8.66 10.35
N TYR A 88 2.23 -8.37 11.35
CA TYR A 88 1.51 -7.10 11.47
C TYR A 88 2.50 -5.92 11.47
N TRP A 89 3.52 -5.95 12.31
CA TRP A 89 4.53 -4.90 12.39
C TRP A 89 5.23 -4.74 11.04
N LEU A 90 5.69 -5.84 10.45
CA LEU A 90 6.40 -5.84 9.17
C LEU A 90 5.54 -5.19 8.07
N PHE A 91 4.31 -5.64 7.86
CA PHE A 91 3.49 -5.18 6.73
C PHE A 91 2.62 -3.94 6.99
N ASN A 92 2.59 -3.41 8.21
CA ASN A 92 1.87 -2.17 8.54
C ASN A 92 2.80 -1.00 8.91
N HIS A 93 4.03 -1.27 9.36
CA HIS A 93 4.95 -0.22 9.83
C HIS A 93 6.27 -0.15 9.05
N TYR A 94 6.80 -1.27 8.56
CA TYR A 94 8.12 -1.28 7.91
C TYR A 94 8.03 -1.43 6.38
N TRP A 95 7.29 -2.43 5.93
CA TRP A 95 7.21 -2.88 4.53
C TRP A 95 5.95 -2.40 3.81
N VAL A 96 5.47 -1.19 4.11
CA VAL A 96 4.29 -0.59 3.45
C VAL A 96 4.69 0.53 2.50
N GLY A 97 4.01 0.65 1.35
CA GLY A 97 4.32 1.62 0.29
C GLY A 97 4.63 3.04 0.80
N ARG A 98 3.75 3.62 1.61
CA ARG A 98 3.92 4.97 2.19
C ARG A 98 5.18 5.18 3.05
N VAL A 99 5.74 4.10 3.62
CA VAL A 99 6.97 4.17 4.44
C VAL A 99 8.20 3.94 3.57
N LYS A 100 8.13 2.96 2.66
CA LYS A 100 9.22 2.65 1.73
C LYS A 100 9.49 3.78 0.75
N PHE A 101 8.43 4.46 0.33
CA PHE A 101 8.43 5.49 -0.70
C PHE A 101 7.63 6.68 -0.16
N PRO A 102 8.21 7.45 0.79
CA PRO A 102 7.52 8.60 1.36
C PRO A 102 7.24 9.63 0.27
N PRO A 103 6.14 10.40 0.34
CA PRO A 103 5.89 11.48 -0.60
C PRO A 103 6.96 12.57 -0.49
N ILE A 104 7.17 13.33 -1.57
CA ILE A 104 8.06 14.50 -1.53
C ILE A 104 7.46 15.54 -0.58
N GLY A 105 8.23 15.93 0.45
CA GLY A 105 7.80 16.92 1.43
C GLY A 105 7.85 18.36 0.88
N GLN A 106 9.01 18.80 0.40
CA GLN A 106 9.20 20.13 -0.16
C GLN A 106 9.67 20.02 -1.61
N LYS A 107 8.96 20.72 -2.51
CA LYS A 107 9.31 20.82 -3.93
C LYS A 107 10.05 22.14 -4.16
N VAL A 108 11.18 22.07 -4.86
CA VAL A 108 11.93 23.25 -5.31
C VAL A 108 12.06 23.16 -6.82
N PHE A 109 11.55 24.16 -7.52
CA PHE A 109 11.68 24.27 -8.98
C PHE A 109 12.75 25.30 -9.31
N ALA A 110 13.74 24.88 -10.11
CA ALA A 110 14.71 25.78 -10.72
C ALA A 110 14.22 26.24 -12.10
N SER A 111 14.64 27.43 -12.51
CA SER A 111 14.50 27.85 -13.90
C SER A 111 15.42 27.04 -14.81
N ALA A 112 15.22 27.10 -16.13
CA ALA A 112 16.14 26.48 -17.08
C ALA A 112 17.59 27.03 -16.94
N LYS A 113 17.73 28.31 -16.56
CA LYS A 113 19.03 28.96 -16.36
C LYS A 113 19.75 28.46 -15.10
N ASP A 114 18.99 28.20 -14.04
CA ASP A 114 19.52 27.79 -12.72
C ASP A 114 19.51 26.28 -12.53
N ASN A 115 19.19 25.51 -13.58
CA ASN A 115 19.12 24.06 -13.52
C ASN A 115 20.53 23.45 -13.34
N ALA A 116 20.69 22.69 -12.26
CA ALA A 116 21.91 21.95 -11.97
C ALA A 116 21.86 20.48 -12.43
N LEU A 117 20.72 20.00 -12.95
CA LEU A 117 20.54 18.63 -13.41
C LEU A 117 21.05 18.46 -14.85
N ASP A 118 21.49 17.25 -15.18
CA ASP A 118 21.84 16.86 -16.54
C ASP A 118 20.65 17.04 -17.50
N LEU A 119 20.88 17.68 -18.65
CA LEU A 119 19.87 17.89 -19.69
C LEU A 119 19.45 16.60 -20.40
N GLY A 120 20.26 15.54 -20.31
CA GLY A 120 19.90 14.20 -20.78
C GLY A 120 18.97 13.44 -19.83
N LEU A 121 18.70 13.95 -18.64
CA LEU A 121 17.85 13.29 -17.67
C LEU A 121 16.40 13.20 -18.17
N GLN A 122 15.83 12.01 -18.14
CA GLN A 122 14.43 11.82 -18.51
C GLN A 122 13.52 12.58 -17.53
N VAL A 123 12.57 13.33 -18.07
CA VAL A 123 11.57 14.06 -17.30
C VAL A 123 10.16 13.70 -17.75
N ILE A 124 9.21 13.91 -16.86
CA ILE A 124 7.80 14.02 -17.20
C ILE A 124 7.54 15.51 -17.36
N GLY A 125 7.31 15.97 -18.58
CA GLY A 125 6.97 17.36 -18.88
C GLY A 125 5.47 17.59 -18.80
N VAL A 126 5.07 18.72 -18.23
CA VAL A 126 3.67 19.18 -18.19
C VAL A 126 3.65 20.63 -18.62
N GLU A 127 2.80 20.95 -19.60
CA GLU A 127 2.57 22.32 -20.05
C GLU A 127 1.08 22.61 -20.08
N ARG A 128 0.68 23.76 -19.54
CA ARG A 128 -0.68 24.28 -19.61
C ARG A 128 -0.64 25.80 -19.68
N ASN A 129 -1.34 26.37 -20.66
CA ASN A 129 -1.45 27.82 -20.83
C ASN A 129 -0.09 28.57 -20.81
N GLY A 130 0.93 27.97 -21.42
CA GLY A 130 2.30 28.52 -21.47
C GLY A 130 3.11 28.37 -20.17
N VAL A 131 2.53 27.82 -19.10
CA VAL A 131 3.26 27.42 -17.89
C VAL A 131 3.75 25.99 -18.09
N ALA A 132 5.07 25.80 -18.06
CA ALA A 132 5.71 24.50 -18.21
C ALA A 132 6.47 24.09 -16.94
N LYS A 133 6.36 22.82 -16.56
CA LYS A 133 7.14 22.18 -15.49
C LYS A 133 7.71 20.86 -15.98
N ALA A 134 8.91 20.52 -15.52
CA ALA A 134 9.56 19.25 -15.77
C ALA A 134 9.82 18.54 -14.45
N PHE A 135 9.39 17.28 -14.35
CA PHE A 135 9.54 16.45 -13.16
C PHE A 135 10.57 15.35 -13.45
N PRO A 136 11.72 15.32 -12.75
CA PRO A 136 12.75 14.31 -12.97
C PRO A 136 12.23 12.89 -12.76
N ALA A 137 12.39 12.03 -13.77
CA ALA A 137 11.88 10.65 -13.72
C ALA A 137 12.56 9.83 -12.61
N ASN A 138 13.81 10.12 -12.25
CA ASN A 138 14.51 9.47 -11.14
C ASN A 138 13.90 9.81 -9.76
N MET A 139 13.44 11.04 -9.55
CA MET A 139 12.71 11.43 -8.34
C MET A 139 11.36 10.71 -8.28
N LEU A 140 10.63 10.74 -9.40
CA LEU A 140 9.36 10.02 -9.52
C LEU A 140 9.52 8.49 -9.43
N TYR A 141 10.66 7.94 -9.85
CA TYR A 141 10.96 6.51 -9.72
C TYR A 141 11.01 6.09 -8.24
N PHE A 142 11.61 6.92 -7.38
CA PHE A 142 11.69 6.65 -5.94
C PHE A 142 10.38 6.99 -5.22
N HIS A 143 9.80 8.16 -5.48
CA HIS A 143 8.62 8.63 -4.75
C HIS A 143 7.28 8.12 -5.32
N HIS A 144 7.30 7.57 -6.53
CA HIS A 144 6.15 7.11 -7.34
C HIS A 144 5.11 8.16 -7.71
N GLN A 145 5.04 9.26 -6.97
CA GLN A 145 4.09 10.35 -7.18
C GLN A 145 4.65 11.69 -6.72
N ILE A 146 4.24 12.75 -7.43
CA ILE A 146 4.43 14.14 -7.05
C ILE A 146 3.09 14.86 -7.28
N PRO A 147 2.29 15.12 -6.24
CA PRO A 147 1.19 16.06 -6.34
C PRO A 147 1.75 17.47 -6.51
N ASP A 148 1.21 18.23 -7.46
CA ASP A 148 1.62 19.61 -7.72
C ASP A 148 0.47 20.44 -8.29
N GLU A 149 0.77 21.67 -8.70
CA GLU A 149 -0.15 22.54 -9.41
C GLU A 149 0.50 23.05 -10.70
N ILE A 150 -0.28 23.18 -11.77
CA ILE A 150 0.13 23.85 -13.00
C ILE A 150 -0.95 24.86 -13.38
N ASP A 151 -0.58 26.14 -13.49
CA ASP A 151 -1.51 27.22 -13.84
C ASP A 151 -2.78 27.24 -12.97
N GLY A 152 -2.64 27.18 -11.63
CA GLY A 152 -3.80 27.15 -10.72
C GLY A 152 -4.55 25.81 -10.65
N ASN A 153 -4.14 24.78 -11.42
CA ASN A 153 -4.84 23.49 -11.49
C ASN A 153 -4.05 22.40 -10.76
N PRO A 154 -4.66 21.67 -9.80
CA PRO A 154 -3.97 20.60 -9.09
C PRO A 154 -3.77 19.40 -10.02
N ILE A 155 -2.54 18.92 -10.07
CA ILE A 155 -2.12 17.79 -10.90
C ILE A 155 -1.47 16.70 -10.06
N TRP A 156 -1.55 15.48 -10.56
CA TRP A 156 -0.90 14.31 -9.98
C TRP A 156 0.04 13.67 -10.98
N VAL A 157 1.33 13.90 -10.80
CA VAL A 157 2.38 13.33 -11.64
C VAL A 157 2.77 11.99 -11.03
N THR A 158 2.69 10.92 -11.80
CA THR A 158 2.95 9.55 -11.33
C THR A 158 3.96 8.86 -12.21
N TYR A 159 4.72 7.93 -11.65
CA TYR A 159 5.64 7.09 -12.39
C TYR A 159 5.73 5.69 -11.78
N CYS A 160 5.52 4.68 -12.63
CA CYS A 160 5.75 3.31 -12.24
C CYS A 160 7.15 2.86 -12.67
N GLY A 161 8.03 2.63 -11.69
CA GLY A 161 9.39 2.15 -11.94
C GLY A 161 9.47 0.79 -12.64
N LEU A 162 8.48 -0.09 -12.40
CA LEU A 162 8.41 -1.41 -13.03
C LEU A 162 7.94 -1.32 -14.50
N CYS A 163 7.03 -0.40 -14.81
CA CYS A 163 6.50 -0.22 -16.16
C CYS A 163 7.31 0.77 -17.02
N ARG A 164 8.20 1.55 -16.40
CA ARG A 164 8.91 2.67 -17.03
C ARG A 164 7.97 3.69 -17.70
N SER A 165 6.80 3.91 -17.10
CA SER A 165 5.75 4.77 -17.64
C SER A 165 5.35 5.87 -16.65
N GLY A 166 5.24 7.11 -17.14
CA GLY A 166 4.71 8.24 -16.40
C GLY A 166 3.30 8.63 -16.86
N ARG A 167 2.46 9.13 -15.94
CA ARG A 167 1.13 9.68 -16.24
C ARG A 167 0.86 10.91 -15.39
N VAL A 168 0.09 11.85 -15.94
CA VAL A 168 -0.30 13.09 -15.27
C VAL A 168 -1.82 13.19 -15.29
N TYR A 169 -2.41 13.37 -14.12
CA TYR A 169 -3.86 13.43 -13.94
C TYR A 169 -4.26 14.79 -13.38
N ASP A 170 -5.49 15.24 -13.69
CA ASP A 170 -6.17 16.27 -12.92
C ASP A 170 -6.64 15.65 -11.60
N LEU A 171 -6.33 16.27 -10.47
CA LEU A 171 -6.73 15.78 -9.16
C LEU A 171 -8.20 16.05 -8.84
N ARG A 172 -8.88 16.88 -9.64
CA ARG A 172 -10.28 17.21 -9.43
C ARG A 172 -11.17 16.12 -9.99
N VAL A 173 -11.94 15.49 -9.11
CA VAL A 173 -12.93 14.47 -9.44
C VAL A 173 -14.21 14.82 -8.69
N ASP A 174 -15.33 14.96 -9.40
CA ASP A 174 -16.64 15.27 -8.83
C ASP A 174 -16.64 16.47 -7.85
N GLY A 175 -15.90 17.53 -8.21
CA GLY A 175 -15.79 18.76 -7.41
C GLY A 175 -14.81 18.71 -6.23
N ASN A 176 -14.14 17.57 -5.99
CA ASN A 176 -13.15 17.41 -4.92
C ASN A 176 -11.73 17.30 -5.48
N THR A 177 -10.77 17.94 -4.82
CA THR A 177 -9.34 17.71 -5.10
C THR A 177 -8.88 16.49 -4.27
N LEU A 178 -8.72 15.34 -4.93
CA LEU A 178 -8.34 14.09 -4.28
C LEU A 178 -6.89 14.12 -3.78
N THR A 179 -6.58 13.25 -2.82
CA THR A 179 -5.21 13.10 -2.29
C THR A 179 -4.86 11.63 -2.19
N PHE A 180 -3.71 11.26 -2.76
CA PHE A 180 -3.31 9.87 -2.95
C PHE A 180 -2.14 9.45 -2.06
N SER A 181 -2.22 8.23 -1.52
CA SER A 181 -1.12 7.56 -0.83
C SER A 181 -0.79 6.24 -1.51
N LEU A 182 0.49 5.97 -1.74
CA LEU A 182 0.92 4.71 -2.33
C LEU A 182 0.61 3.55 -1.38
N ILE A 183 -0.15 2.57 -1.90
CA ILE A 183 -0.44 1.33 -1.19
C ILE A 183 0.68 0.32 -1.43
N GLY A 184 1.05 0.12 -2.69
CA GLY A 184 2.05 -0.86 -3.08
C GLY A 184 2.05 -1.14 -4.59
N ALA A 185 2.62 -2.28 -4.98
CA ALA A 185 2.66 -2.74 -6.36
C ALA A 185 1.72 -3.93 -6.52
N ILE A 186 0.69 -3.77 -7.35
CA ILE A 186 -0.34 -4.77 -7.60
C ILE A 186 -0.44 -4.97 -9.11
N SER A 187 -0.35 -6.21 -9.53
CA SER A 187 -0.30 -6.63 -10.93
C SER A 187 0.74 -5.84 -11.71
N TYR A 188 1.95 -5.73 -11.15
CA TYR A 188 3.09 -4.99 -11.70
C TYR A 188 2.88 -3.48 -11.87
N ASN A 189 1.83 -2.89 -11.31
CA ASN A 189 1.54 -1.46 -11.40
C ASN A 189 1.52 -0.80 -10.02
N ALA A 190 1.93 0.47 -9.98
CA ALA A 190 1.77 1.28 -8.78
C ALA A 190 0.28 1.48 -8.49
N THR A 191 -0.13 1.18 -7.26
CA THR A 191 -1.53 1.33 -6.83
C THR A 191 -1.59 2.25 -5.63
N PHE A 192 -2.52 3.20 -5.70
CA PHE A 192 -2.69 4.28 -4.75
C PHE A 192 -4.09 4.25 -4.16
N ARG A 193 -4.24 4.77 -2.95
CA ARG A 193 -5.53 4.96 -2.28
C ARG A 193 -5.80 6.44 -2.13
N ASP A 194 -6.99 6.86 -2.55
CA ASP A 194 -7.52 8.18 -2.24
C ASP A 194 -7.94 8.27 -0.77
N SER A 195 -7.49 9.30 -0.06
CA SER A 195 -7.85 9.53 1.34
C SER A 195 -9.28 10.03 1.53
N ILE A 196 -9.91 10.62 0.51
CA ILE A 196 -11.26 11.19 0.60
C ILE A 196 -12.32 10.09 0.44
N THR A 197 -12.30 9.37 -0.68
CA THR A 197 -13.30 8.34 -1.00
C THR A 197 -12.89 6.94 -0.52
N GLY A 198 -11.60 6.72 -0.25
CA GLY A 198 -11.05 5.40 0.05
C GLY A 198 -10.89 4.50 -1.18
N SER A 199 -11.20 5.00 -2.38
CA SER A 199 -11.06 4.27 -3.64
C SER A 199 -9.59 3.98 -3.97
N TRP A 200 -9.36 2.91 -4.74
CA TRP A 200 -8.03 2.51 -5.18
C TRP A 200 -7.86 2.77 -6.66
N TRP A 201 -6.73 3.38 -7.00
CA TRP A 201 -6.41 3.83 -8.35
C TRP A 201 -5.12 3.17 -8.77
N ARG A 202 -5.20 2.42 -9.86
CA ARG A 202 -4.03 1.81 -10.49
C ARG A 202 -3.51 2.76 -11.55
N GLN A 203 -2.20 3.00 -11.53
CA GLN A 203 -1.53 3.59 -12.68
C GLN A 203 -1.60 2.61 -13.86
#